data_AF-A0A0D0IY13-F1
#
_entry.id   AF-A0A0D0IY13-F1
#
_cell.length_a   1.000
_cell.length_b   1.000
_cell.length_c   1.000
_cell.angle_alpha   90.00
_cell.angle_beta   90.00
_cell.angle_gamma   90.00
#
_symmetry.space_group_name_H-M   'P 1'
#
loop_
_entity.id
_entity.type
_entity.pdbx_description
1 polymer ?
#
loop_
_entity_poly.entity_id
_entity_poly.type
_entity_poly.pdbx_seq_one_letter_code
_entity_poly.pdbx_strand_id
1 'polypeptide(L)'
;MKASLPRTAVAALLLATLSLNAVAGPGGPGGGPGGPGGYRGHGGPGPGWGGPGPRHGHGLPDYARELWIGSALYFVAAGSYYMWNADRRQYIVVEAPPVAVAAPAANYNVIAYPARGQNADLQARDRYECHSWAVSQSGFDPATAISAPAPSATDYYRRALGACLSGRGYSIN
;
A
#
# COMPACT_ATOMS: atom_id res chain seq x y z
N MET A 1 1.97 23.20 -60.77
CA MET A 1 1.40 22.16 -61.66
C MET A 1 1.67 20.80 -61.01
N LYS A 2 0.60 20.01 -60.75
CA LYS A 2 0.58 18.52 -60.60
C LYS A 2 1.35 17.93 -59.40
N ALA A 3 0.87 16.97 -58.61
CA ALA A 3 -0.38 16.20 -58.60
C ALA A 3 -0.58 15.55 -57.22
N SER A 4 -1.83 15.26 -56.92
CA SER A 4 -2.41 14.54 -55.79
C SER A 4 -2.30 13.00 -55.95
N LEU A 5 -2.28 12.25 -54.83
CA LEU A 5 -3.31 11.27 -54.40
C LEU A 5 -2.81 10.31 -53.27
N PRO A 6 -3.75 9.75 -52.46
CA PRO A 6 -3.51 9.16 -51.14
C PRO A 6 -3.43 7.62 -51.18
N ARG A 7 -3.00 7.02 -50.06
CA ARG A 7 -3.19 5.59 -49.79
C ARG A 7 -3.89 5.41 -48.45
N THR A 8 -5.19 5.15 -48.54
CA THR A 8 -5.98 4.47 -47.50
C THR A 8 -5.50 3.02 -47.36
N ALA A 9 -5.27 2.53 -46.14
CA ALA A 9 -5.35 1.10 -45.85
C ALA A 9 -5.57 0.84 -44.35
N VAL A 10 -6.81 0.42 -44.06
CA VAL A 10 -7.21 -0.64 -43.12
C VAL A 10 -7.11 -0.33 -41.62
N ALA A 11 -8.28 0.00 -41.07
CA ALA A 11 -8.56 0.15 -39.66
C ALA A 11 -8.53 -1.20 -38.90
N ALA A 12 -8.15 -1.07 -37.63
CA ALA A 12 -7.96 -2.08 -36.59
C ALA A 12 -9.04 -3.17 -36.49
N LEU A 13 -8.57 -4.42 -36.40
CA LEU A 13 -9.36 -5.58 -35.97
C LEU A 13 -9.46 -5.56 -34.44
N LEU A 14 -10.63 -5.21 -33.90
CA LEU A 14 -10.97 -5.31 -32.47
C LEU A 14 -11.28 -6.77 -32.12
N LEU A 15 -10.35 -7.45 -31.44
CA LEU A 15 -10.58 -8.75 -30.80
C LEU A 15 -11.14 -8.53 -29.38
N ALA A 16 -12.46 -8.64 -29.25
CA ALA A 16 -13.13 -8.67 -27.96
C ALA A 16 -13.04 -10.08 -27.36
N THR A 17 -12.24 -10.25 -26.30
CA THR A 17 -12.20 -11.48 -25.51
C THR A 17 -13.31 -11.45 -24.45
N LEU A 18 -14.40 -12.21 -24.67
CA LEU A 18 -15.42 -12.43 -23.65
C LEU A 18 -14.90 -13.44 -22.61
N SER A 19 -14.61 -12.96 -21.40
CA SER A 19 -14.39 -13.83 -20.23
C SER A 19 -15.74 -14.10 -19.55
N LEU A 20 -16.22 -15.34 -19.61
CA LEU A 20 -17.40 -15.77 -18.83
C LEU A 20 -16.99 -15.97 -17.37
N ASN A 21 -17.59 -15.22 -16.46
CA ASN A 21 -17.54 -15.54 -15.03
C ASN A 21 -18.71 -16.48 -14.69
N ALA A 22 -18.40 -17.70 -14.28
CA ALA A 22 -19.39 -18.63 -13.73
C ALA A 22 -19.68 -18.26 -12.26
N VAL A 23 -20.90 -17.80 -12.00
CA VAL A 23 -21.45 -17.60 -10.64
C VAL A 23 -22.09 -18.90 -10.18
N ALA A 24 -21.69 -19.41 -9.02
CA ALA A 24 -22.32 -20.58 -8.40
C ALA A 24 -22.63 -20.31 -6.92
N GLY A 25 -23.88 -20.61 -6.53
CA GLY A 25 -24.37 -20.73 -5.15
C GLY A 25 -25.39 -19.67 -4.75
N PRO A 26 -26.51 -20.04 -4.09
CA PRO A 26 -26.40 -20.60 -2.74
C PRO A 26 -27.40 -21.72 -2.39
N GLY A 27 -27.03 -22.58 -1.43
CA GLY A 27 -27.93 -23.51 -0.75
C GLY A 27 -27.22 -24.38 0.30
N GLY A 28 -27.36 -24.03 1.59
CA GLY A 28 -27.19 -24.97 2.72
C GLY A 28 -28.52 -25.66 3.06
N PRO A 29 -28.75 -26.23 4.27
CA PRO A 29 -27.86 -26.47 5.42
C PRO A 29 -27.94 -27.91 5.98
N GLY A 30 -27.03 -28.29 6.88
CA GLY A 30 -27.14 -29.53 7.66
C GLY A 30 -26.20 -29.53 8.86
N GLY A 31 -26.76 -29.34 10.06
CA GLY A 31 -26.04 -29.31 11.33
C GLY A 31 -26.01 -30.65 12.05
N GLY A 32 -25.04 -30.82 12.95
CA GLY A 32 -24.95 -31.90 13.94
C GLY A 32 -23.97 -31.53 15.06
N PRO A 33 -24.22 -31.87 16.34
CA PRO A 33 -23.51 -31.32 17.50
C PRO A 33 -22.43 -32.27 18.06
N GLY A 34 -21.34 -31.72 18.62
CA GLY A 34 -20.46 -32.50 19.49
C GLY A 34 -19.07 -31.93 19.81
N GLY A 35 -18.91 -31.40 21.03
CA GLY A 35 -17.71 -31.64 21.87
C GLY A 35 -16.54 -30.63 21.81
N PRO A 36 -15.88 -30.33 22.95
CA PRO A 36 -14.98 -29.19 23.09
C PRO A 36 -13.51 -29.56 22.81
N GLY A 37 -12.78 -28.70 22.10
CA GLY A 37 -11.33 -28.87 22.01
C GLY A 37 -10.63 -28.01 20.97
N GLY A 38 -9.87 -27.02 21.45
CA GLY A 38 -8.67 -26.51 20.80
C GLY A 38 -8.87 -25.41 19.75
N TYR A 39 -8.40 -24.22 20.07
CA TYR A 39 -8.16 -23.14 19.11
C TYR A 39 -7.15 -23.61 18.05
N ARG A 40 -7.64 -24.12 16.92
CA ARG A 40 -6.81 -24.46 15.76
C ARG A 40 -7.03 -23.39 14.70
N GLY A 41 -6.08 -22.45 14.63
CA GLY A 41 -6.05 -21.41 13.62
C GLY A 41 -6.11 -21.99 12.20
N HIS A 42 -7.03 -21.46 11.41
CA HIS A 42 -7.25 -21.83 10.02
C HIS A 42 -6.13 -21.26 9.14
N GLY A 43 -5.15 -22.08 8.77
CA GLY A 43 -4.24 -21.82 7.66
C GLY A 43 -4.87 -22.29 6.35
N GLY A 44 -5.35 -21.37 5.53
CA GLY A 44 -5.93 -21.68 4.22
C GLY A 44 -4.90 -22.21 3.19
N PRO A 45 -5.34 -22.98 2.17
CA PRO A 45 -4.44 -23.54 1.16
C PRO A 45 -4.19 -22.54 0.03
N GLY A 46 -2.94 -22.09 -0.13
CA GLY A 46 -2.50 -21.27 -1.25
C GLY A 46 -1.93 -22.10 -2.43
N PRO A 47 -1.93 -21.59 -3.67
CA PRO A 47 -1.49 -22.35 -4.84
C PRO A 47 0.04 -22.56 -4.92
N GLY A 48 0.46 -23.82 -4.80
CA GLY A 48 1.19 -24.50 -5.89
C GLY A 48 2.65 -24.19 -6.22
N TRP A 49 3.38 -23.36 -5.47
CA TRP A 49 4.85 -23.25 -5.62
C TRP A 49 5.53 -23.48 -4.27
N GLY A 50 5.90 -24.73 -3.97
CA GLY A 50 6.70 -25.10 -2.78
C GLY A 50 6.09 -24.63 -1.44
N GLY A 51 5.24 -25.47 -0.84
CA GLY A 51 4.51 -25.13 0.40
C GLY A 51 5.41 -24.59 1.53
N PRO A 52 4.82 -23.86 2.50
CA PRO A 52 5.55 -23.29 3.62
C PRO A 52 6.36 -24.39 4.29
N GLY A 53 7.67 -24.18 4.43
CA GLY A 53 8.58 -25.16 4.98
C GLY A 53 8.12 -25.72 6.34
N PRO A 54 8.72 -26.82 6.81
CA PRO A 54 8.38 -27.45 8.08
C PRO A 54 8.47 -26.43 9.22
N ARG A 55 7.33 -26.10 9.83
CA ARG A 55 7.19 -25.00 10.81
C ARG A 55 8.07 -25.10 12.07
N HIS A 56 8.64 -26.28 12.33
CA HIS A 56 9.48 -26.54 13.50
C HIS A 56 10.72 -27.36 13.13
N GLY A 57 11.81 -27.21 13.90
CA GLY A 57 13.05 -27.95 13.72
C GLY A 57 13.96 -27.36 12.62
N HIS A 58 14.84 -28.19 12.06
CA HIS A 58 15.69 -27.83 10.91
C HIS A 58 16.61 -26.62 11.12
N GLY A 59 17.11 -26.44 12.35
CA GLY A 59 18.03 -25.35 12.72
C GLY A 59 17.33 -24.02 13.02
N LEU A 60 15.99 -23.99 13.03
CA LEU A 60 15.23 -22.81 13.42
C LEU A 60 15.23 -22.63 14.95
N PRO A 61 15.52 -21.42 15.47
CA PRO A 61 15.37 -21.14 16.89
C PRO A 61 13.93 -21.42 17.38
N ASP A 62 13.79 -21.93 18.60
CA ASP A 62 12.51 -22.28 19.22
C ASP A 62 11.60 -21.07 19.45
N TYR A 63 12.18 -19.88 19.64
CA TYR A 63 11.47 -18.61 19.77
C TYR A 63 11.19 -17.90 18.42
N ALA A 64 11.43 -18.57 17.29
CA ALA A 64 11.15 -17.97 15.98
C ALA A 64 9.66 -17.74 15.77
N ARG A 65 9.31 -16.57 15.25
CA ARG A 65 7.92 -16.20 14.90
C ARG A 65 7.66 -16.31 13.40
N GLU A 66 6.49 -16.78 13.02
CA GLU A 66 6.01 -16.76 11.63
C GLU A 66 5.67 -15.33 11.19
N LEU A 67 6.10 -14.96 9.98
CA LEU A 67 5.83 -13.66 9.39
C LEU A 67 5.60 -13.81 7.88
N TRP A 68 4.38 -13.52 7.43
CA TRP A 68 4.07 -13.43 6.01
C TRP A 68 4.43 -12.04 5.46
N ILE A 69 5.22 -12.00 4.40
CA ILE A 69 5.55 -10.77 3.67
C ILE A 69 5.24 -11.01 2.20
N GLY A 70 4.25 -10.29 1.68
CA GLY A 70 3.68 -10.59 0.37
C GLY A 70 3.12 -12.01 0.33
N SER A 71 3.64 -12.85 -0.56
CA SER A 71 3.25 -14.26 -0.73
C SER A 71 4.26 -15.25 -0.13
N ALA A 72 5.30 -14.78 0.57
CA ALA A 72 6.34 -15.64 1.14
C ALA A 72 6.24 -15.72 2.67
N LEU A 73 6.40 -16.93 3.21
CA LEU A 73 6.50 -17.18 4.65
C LEU A 73 7.95 -17.08 5.10
N TYR A 74 8.20 -16.16 6.02
CA TYR A 74 9.47 -16.02 6.73
C TYR A 74 9.30 -16.44 8.18
N PHE A 75 10.41 -16.85 8.80
CA PHE A 75 10.52 -16.95 10.25
C PHE A 75 11.51 -15.91 10.75
N VAL A 76 11.21 -15.26 11.88
CA VAL A 76 12.05 -14.22 12.45
C VAL A 76 12.48 -14.60 13.86
N ALA A 77 13.78 -14.59 14.12
CA ALA A 77 14.37 -14.84 15.43
C ALA A 77 15.58 -13.91 15.63
N ALA A 78 15.59 -13.15 16.74
CA ALA A 78 16.69 -12.24 17.11
C ALA A 78 17.10 -11.28 15.98
N GLY A 79 16.12 -10.79 15.21
CA GLY A 79 16.35 -9.87 14.09
C GLY A 79 16.81 -10.52 12.78
N SER A 80 17.08 -11.83 12.75
CA SER A 80 17.41 -12.58 11.54
C SER A 80 16.15 -13.14 10.86
N TYR A 81 16.13 -13.11 9.54
CA TYR A 81 15.07 -13.67 8.71
C TYR A 81 15.49 -15.04 8.19
N TYR A 82 14.60 -16.01 8.30
CA TYR A 82 14.82 -17.38 7.86
C TYR A 82 13.79 -17.75 6.79
N MET A 83 14.25 -18.42 5.74
CA MET A 83 13.38 -19.00 4.71
C MET A 83 13.73 -20.47 4.50
N TRP A 84 12.72 -21.27 4.16
CA TRP A 84 12.92 -22.69 3.87
C TRP A 84 13.65 -22.86 2.54
N ASN A 85 14.82 -23.50 2.57
CA ASN A 85 15.48 -23.99 1.38
C ASN A 85 15.05 -25.44 1.13
N ALA A 86 14.24 -25.66 0.09
CA ALA A 86 13.69 -26.99 -0.22
C ALA A 86 14.79 -27.99 -0.62
N ASP A 87 15.83 -27.55 -1.34
CA ASP A 87 16.91 -28.40 -1.82
C ASP A 87 17.74 -28.97 -0.67
N ARG A 88 18.06 -28.11 0.31
CA ARG A 88 18.88 -28.45 1.48
C ARG A 88 18.05 -28.90 2.68
N ARG A 89 16.73 -28.85 2.58
CA ARG A 89 15.77 -29.17 3.65
C ARG A 89 16.13 -28.51 4.99
N GLN A 90 16.52 -27.25 4.94
CA GLN A 90 16.93 -26.47 6.12
C GLN A 90 16.47 -25.02 6.01
N TYR A 91 16.33 -24.37 7.16
CA TYR A 91 16.18 -22.93 7.22
C TYR A 91 17.51 -22.26 6.95
N ILE A 92 17.52 -21.31 6.00
CA ILE A 92 18.68 -20.47 5.73
C ILE A 92 18.38 -19.05 6.17
N VAL A 93 19.39 -18.39 6.75
CA VAL A 93 19.32 -16.95 7.01
C VAL A 93 19.34 -16.24 5.68
N VAL A 94 18.34 -15.39 5.45
CA VAL A 94 18.22 -14.55 4.27
C VAL A 94 18.35 -13.09 4.70
N GLU A 95 18.73 -12.24 3.75
CA GLU A 95 18.63 -10.80 3.97
C GLU A 95 17.17 -10.43 4.23
N ALA A 96 16.96 -9.44 5.10
CA ALA A 96 15.63 -8.95 5.38
C ALA A 96 14.99 -8.51 4.06
N PRO A 97 13.80 -9.03 3.69
CA PRO A 97 13.14 -8.58 2.48
C PRO A 97 12.94 -7.07 2.56
N PRO A 98 13.05 -6.34 1.44
CA PRO A 98 12.75 -4.92 1.40
C PRO A 98 11.25 -4.76 1.63
N VAL A 99 10.86 -4.68 2.90
CA VAL A 99 9.52 -4.26 3.26
C VAL A 99 9.48 -2.77 3.00
N ALA A 100 8.65 -2.37 2.03
CA ALA A 100 8.16 -1.00 2.00
C ALA A 100 7.40 -0.83 3.32
N VAL A 101 8.08 -0.28 4.32
CA VAL A 101 7.42 0.29 5.49
C VAL A 101 6.52 1.36 4.92
N ALA A 102 5.24 1.04 4.80
CA ALA A 102 4.23 2.05 4.64
C ALA A 102 4.44 2.98 5.83
N ALA A 103 4.91 4.20 5.54
CA ALA A 103 4.89 5.22 6.56
C ALA A 103 3.46 5.24 7.12
N PRO A 104 3.27 5.31 8.45
CA PRO A 104 1.93 5.57 8.97
C PRO A 104 1.37 6.75 8.17
N ALA A 105 0.11 6.67 7.74
CA ALA A 105 -0.51 7.70 6.92
C ALA A 105 -0.37 9.05 7.63
N ALA A 106 0.71 9.75 7.31
CA ALA A 106 1.13 10.91 8.06
C ALA A 106 0.28 12.05 7.52
N ASN A 107 -0.54 12.62 8.40
CA ASN A 107 -1.31 13.77 8.02
C ASN A 107 -0.37 14.97 7.96
N TYR A 108 -0.08 15.43 6.76
CA TYR A 108 0.76 16.61 6.51
C TYR A 108 -0.07 17.89 6.42
N ASN A 109 -1.40 17.79 6.52
CA ASN A 109 -2.29 18.94 6.43
C ASN A 109 -2.20 19.78 7.70
N VAL A 110 -2.26 21.10 7.50
CA VAL A 110 -2.47 22.06 8.57
C VAL A 110 -3.98 22.23 8.78
N ILE A 111 -4.44 22.09 10.01
CA ILE A 111 -5.83 22.36 10.37
C ILE A 111 -5.98 23.88 10.51
N ALA A 112 -6.71 24.46 9.56
CA ALA A 112 -6.91 25.89 9.43
C ALA A 112 -8.41 26.22 9.40
N TYR A 113 -8.83 27.16 10.25
CA TYR A 113 -10.21 27.61 10.38
C TYR A 113 -10.40 29.00 9.73
N PRO A 114 -11.49 29.22 8.98
CA PRO A 114 -11.76 30.53 8.40
C PRO A 114 -11.99 31.57 9.52
N ALA A 115 -11.21 32.67 9.53
CA ALA A 115 -11.34 33.72 10.54
C ALA A 115 -12.00 35.01 10.00
N ARG A 116 -12.20 35.12 8.68
CA ARG A 116 -12.75 36.34 8.03
C ARG A 116 -13.98 36.07 7.17
N GLY A 117 -14.75 35.02 7.49
CA GLY A 117 -15.97 34.68 6.77
C GLY A 117 -15.74 34.06 5.38
N GLN A 118 -14.60 33.40 5.16
CA GLN A 118 -14.33 32.69 3.91
C GLN A 118 -15.36 31.58 3.67
N ASN A 119 -16.06 31.60 2.54
CA ASN A 119 -17.02 30.55 2.17
C ASN A 119 -16.29 29.27 1.72
N ALA A 120 -17.03 28.16 1.59
CA ALA A 120 -16.45 26.86 1.27
C ALA A 120 -15.65 26.84 -0.05
N ASP A 121 -16.12 27.56 -1.08
CA ASP A 121 -15.42 27.65 -2.37
C ASP A 121 -14.08 28.38 -2.26
N LEU A 122 -14.05 29.50 -1.54
CA LEU A 122 -12.83 30.25 -1.27
C LEU A 122 -11.87 29.41 -0.42
N GLN A 123 -12.37 28.69 0.59
CA GLN A 123 -11.56 27.77 1.38
C GLN A 123 -10.94 26.66 0.56
N ALA A 124 -11.67 26.07 -0.38
CA ALA A 124 -11.13 25.04 -1.26
C ALA A 124 -10.02 25.59 -2.17
N ARG A 125 -10.24 26.76 -2.77
CA ARG A 125 -9.23 27.45 -3.61
C ARG A 125 -7.99 27.80 -2.81
N ASP A 126 -8.16 28.43 -1.66
CA ASP A 126 -7.06 28.82 -0.78
C ASP A 126 -6.23 27.62 -0.33
N ARG A 127 -6.89 26.51 0.03
CA ARG A 127 -6.21 25.26 0.40
C ARG A 127 -5.38 24.71 -0.76
N TYR A 128 -5.92 24.71 -1.98
CA TYR A 128 -5.20 24.24 -3.16
C TYR A 128 -4.00 25.14 -3.52
N GLU A 129 -4.19 26.45 -3.50
CA GLU A 129 -3.14 27.42 -3.79
C GLU A 129 -2.02 27.36 -2.74
N CYS A 130 -2.39 27.30 -1.45
CA CYS A 130 -1.42 27.18 -0.36
C CYS A 130 -0.71 25.82 -0.34
N HIS A 131 -1.40 24.73 -0.71
CA HIS A 131 -0.75 23.44 -0.94
C HIS A 131 0.33 23.55 -2.01
N SER A 132 -0.02 24.10 -3.18
CA SER A 132 0.90 24.24 -4.31
C SER A 132 2.09 25.13 -3.95
N TRP A 133 1.87 26.20 -3.21
CA TRP A 133 2.93 27.03 -2.66
C TRP A 133 3.83 26.25 -1.70
N ALA A 134 3.27 25.50 -0.75
CA ALA A 134 4.05 24.71 0.21
C ALA A 134 4.91 23.63 -0.46
N VAL A 135 4.41 22.98 -1.52
CA VAL A 135 5.20 22.06 -2.36
C VAL A 135 6.39 22.79 -2.98
N SER A 136 6.17 23.98 -3.57
CA SER A 136 7.25 24.78 -4.17
C SER A 136 8.35 25.18 -3.17
N GLN A 137 7.97 25.44 -1.91
CA GLN A 137 8.90 25.89 -0.87
C GLN A 137 9.70 24.74 -0.25
N SER A 138 9.09 23.57 -0.14
CA SER A 138 9.66 22.42 0.56
C SER A 138 10.30 21.38 -0.35
N GLY A 139 9.94 21.35 -1.63
CA GLY A 139 10.30 20.27 -2.55
C GLY A 139 9.61 18.93 -2.23
N PHE A 140 8.65 18.92 -1.30
CA PHE A 140 7.91 17.74 -0.88
C PHE A 140 6.44 17.85 -1.30
N ASP A 141 5.95 16.83 -2.01
CA ASP A 141 4.53 16.68 -2.35
C ASP A 141 3.92 15.48 -1.61
N PRO A 142 3.03 15.72 -0.62
CA PRO A 142 2.39 14.63 0.11
C PRO A 142 1.45 13.78 -0.75
N ALA A 143 0.94 14.30 -1.88
CA ALA A 143 0.05 13.55 -2.76
C ALA A 143 0.77 12.44 -3.56
N THR A 144 2.10 12.52 -3.67
CA THR A 144 2.93 11.56 -4.41
C THR A 144 3.87 10.75 -3.52
N ALA A 145 3.79 10.93 -2.20
CA ALA A 145 4.67 10.25 -1.24
C ALA A 145 4.36 8.74 -1.14
N ILE A 146 5.28 7.91 -1.63
CA ILE A 146 5.17 6.43 -1.58
C ILE A 146 5.97 5.84 -0.40
N SER A 147 6.89 6.60 0.18
CA SER A 147 7.71 6.21 1.34
C SER A 147 7.77 7.34 2.37
N ALA A 148 8.28 7.03 3.57
CA ALA A 148 8.43 8.03 4.63
C ALA A 148 9.35 9.17 4.17
N PRO A 149 8.87 10.42 4.05
CA PRO A 149 9.71 11.55 3.66
C PRO A 149 10.70 11.92 4.78
N ALA A 150 11.73 12.68 4.41
CA ALA A 150 12.66 13.25 5.40
C ALA A 150 11.91 14.18 6.38
N PRO A 151 12.15 14.09 7.70
CA PRO A 151 11.45 14.92 8.69
C PRO A 151 11.54 16.42 8.39
N SER A 152 12.71 16.88 7.95
CA SER A 152 12.94 18.27 7.56
C SER A 152 12.02 18.73 6.43
N ALA A 153 11.86 17.93 5.38
CA ALA A 153 11.01 18.27 4.24
C ALA A 153 9.54 18.41 4.65
N THR A 154 9.05 17.52 5.50
CA THR A 154 7.69 17.61 6.05
C THR A 154 7.49 18.81 6.97
N ASP A 155 8.51 19.18 7.76
CA ASP A 155 8.43 20.34 8.64
C ASP A 155 8.42 21.65 7.85
N TYR A 156 9.25 21.76 6.82
CA TYR A 156 9.23 22.90 5.89
C TYR A 156 7.88 23.00 5.18
N TYR A 157 7.34 21.88 4.69
CA TYR A 157 6.02 21.85 4.05
C TYR A 157 4.92 22.37 4.99
N ARG A 158 4.83 21.85 6.21
CA ARG A 158 3.80 22.26 7.18
C ARG A 158 3.92 23.73 7.56
N ARG A 159 5.13 24.23 7.77
CA ARG A 159 5.38 25.65 8.07
C ARG A 159 4.97 26.55 6.91
N ALA A 160 5.31 26.18 5.68
CA ALA A 160 4.89 26.92 4.49
C ALA A 160 3.36 26.89 4.34
N LEU A 161 2.74 25.72 4.41
CA LEU A 161 1.29 25.59 4.31
C LEU A 161 0.58 26.47 5.36
N GLY A 162 1.05 26.43 6.60
CA GLY A 162 0.54 27.27 7.69
C GLY A 162 0.74 28.77 7.45
N ALA A 163 1.92 29.19 7.00
CA ALA A 163 2.20 30.60 6.71
C ALA A 163 1.28 31.16 5.61
N CYS A 164 1.07 30.40 4.54
CA CYS A 164 0.16 30.83 3.46
C CYS A 164 -1.29 30.96 3.96
N LEU A 165 -1.79 29.96 4.68
CA LEU A 165 -3.14 30.00 5.24
C LEU A 165 -3.30 31.13 6.26
N SER A 166 -2.33 31.33 7.15
CA SER A 166 -2.34 32.46 8.08
C SER A 166 -2.40 33.80 7.36
N GLY A 167 -1.62 33.99 6.28
CA GLY A 167 -1.64 35.20 5.45
C GLY A 167 -3.02 35.47 4.82
N ARG A 168 -3.74 34.42 4.45
CA ARG A 168 -5.11 34.49 3.90
C ARG A 168 -6.21 34.67 4.96
N GLY A 169 -5.82 34.77 6.23
CA GLY A 169 -6.77 35.00 7.31
C GLY A 169 -7.44 33.74 7.81
N TYR A 170 -6.75 32.62 7.76
CA TYR A 170 -7.12 31.43 8.52
C TYR A 170 -6.44 31.45 9.88
N SER A 171 -7.15 30.98 10.90
CA SER A 171 -6.58 30.68 12.21
C SER A 171 -6.06 29.25 12.23
N ILE A 172 -4.86 29.04 12.77
CA ILE A 172 -4.21 27.75 12.92
C ILE A 172 -3.96 27.54 14.42
N ASN A 173 -4.42 26.41 14.96
CA ASN A 173 -4.24 26.02 16.35
C ASN A 173 -3.36 24.78 16.45
#